data_AF-A0A7S1FLD3-F1
#
_entry.id   AF-A0A7S1FLD3-F1
#
_cell.length_a   1.000
_cell.length_b   1.000
_cell.length_c   1.000
_cell.angle_alpha   90.00
_cell.angle_beta   90.00
_cell.angle_gamma   90.00
#
_symmetry.space_group_name_H-M   'P 1'
#
loop_
_entity.id
_entity.type
_entity.pdbx_description
1 polymer ?
#
loop_
_entity_poly.entity_id
_entity_poly.type
_entity_poly.pdbx_seq_one_letter_code
_entity_poly.pdbx_strand_id
1 'polypeptide(L)'
;DDDDNDEDDEEEDGRRRLRFETIGDVAILRAPRDLDRAETDWDALAADARSILRKNRGIKIVALRAASLSGAARAPGDDDLRILAGPDRSPLVTTVSERGVRAVADLRRAFFSPRMADERGRLCRAAGEGERVLVAFAGIGMEGLLLAARTPVGKVVLLEAGKEAARCAELGR
;
A
#
# COMPACT_ATOMS: atom_id res chain seq x y z
N ASP A 1 5.95 -22.76 -5.91
CA ASP A 1 5.18 -23.41 -4.84
C ASP A 1 5.17 -22.46 -3.67
N ASP A 2 4.31 -21.44 -3.76
CA ASP A 2 4.11 -20.45 -2.72
C ASP A 2 2.96 -20.99 -1.85
N ASP A 3 3.33 -21.64 -0.75
CA ASP A 3 2.41 -21.97 0.33
C ASP A 3 1.95 -20.66 0.98
N ASP A 4 0.81 -20.13 0.50
CA ASP A 4 -0.08 -19.24 1.24
C ASP A 4 -0.51 -20.01 2.51
N ASN A 5 0.30 -19.93 3.56
CA ASN A 5 -0.05 -20.48 4.86
C ASN A 5 -1.12 -19.57 5.51
N ASP A 6 -2.35 -19.72 5.03
CA ASP A 6 -3.61 -19.18 5.59
C ASP A 6 -4.00 -19.99 6.85
N GLU A 7 -3.08 -20.15 7.80
CA GLU A 7 -3.38 -20.78 9.10
C GLU A 7 -3.42 -19.72 10.22
N ASP A 8 -4.47 -19.85 11.04
CA ASP A 8 -4.75 -19.24 12.33
C ASP A 8 -5.44 -17.86 12.36
N ASP A 9 -6.77 -17.92 12.18
CA ASP A 9 -7.74 -16.96 12.72
C ASP A 9 -7.86 -17.15 14.24
N GLU A 10 -6.95 -16.55 15.02
CA GLU A 10 -7.11 -16.50 16.48
C GLU A 10 -8.20 -15.47 16.87
N GLU A 11 -9.37 -15.98 17.25
CA GLU A 11 -10.42 -15.24 17.95
C GLU A 11 -10.05 -15.04 19.43
N GLU A 12 -9.45 -13.90 19.78
CA GLU A 12 -9.46 -13.43 21.18
C GLU A 12 -10.61 -12.43 21.40
N ASP A 13 -11.47 -12.71 22.39
CA ASP A 13 -12.52 -11.82 22.95
C ASP A 13 -13.83 -11.65 22.14
N GLY A 14 -14.17 -12.59 21.23
CA GLY A 14 -15.46 -12.58 20.51
C GLY A 14 -15.68 -11.34 19.61
N ARG A 15 -14.62 -10.56 19.38
CA ARG A 15 -14.60 -9.40 18.47
C ARG A 15 -13.74 -9.73 17.27
N ARG A 16 -14.36 -9.82 16.10
CA ARG A 16 -13.68 -10.02 14.81
C ARG A 16 -12.56 -8.98 14.64
N ARG A 17 -11.29 -9.41 14.69
CA ARG A 17 -10.15 -8.53 14.43
C ARG A 17 -9.94 -8.41 12.92
N LEU A 18 -10.51 -7.38 12.31
CA LEU A 18 -10.26 -7.11 10.89
C LEU A 18 -8.78 -6.80 10.66
N ARG A 19 -8.11 -7.63 9.85
CA ARG A 19 -6.74 -7.38 9.39
C ARG A 19 -6.74 -6.31 8.30
N PHE A 20 -5.91 -5.29 8.46
CA PHE A 20 -5.73 -4.23 7.48
C PHE A 20 -4.25 -3.89 7.30
N GLU A 21 -3.92 -3.38 6.11
CA GLU A 21 -2.61 -2.79 5.83
C GLU A 21 -2.71 -1.28 5.95
N THR A 22 -1.73 -0.65 6.60
CA THR A 22 -1.66 0.81 6.65
C THR A 22 -0.70 1.31 5.58
N ILE A 23 -1.18 2.23 4.74
CA ILE A 23 -0.39 2.91 3.71
C ILE A 23 -0.59 4.41 3.90
N GLY A 24 0.45 5.07 4.42
CA GLY A 24 0.35 6.47 4.83
C GLY A 24 -0.76 6.66 5.87
N ASP A 25 -1.72 7.52 5.56
CA ASP A 25 -2.88 7.82 6.40
C ASP A 25 -4.13 6.97 6.08
N VAL A 26 -3.99 5.90 5.29
CA VAL A 26 -5.09 5.04 4.84
C VAL A 26 -4.91 3.61 5.36
N ALA A 27 -5.96 3.01 5.92
CA ALA A 27 -6.06 1.58 6.15
C ALA A 27 -6.80 0.89 5.00
N ILE A 28 -6.20 -0.17 4.46
CA ILE A 28 -6.80 -1.00 3.42
C ILE A 28 -7.18 -2.35 4.02
N LEU A 29 -8.49 -2.60 4.06
CA LEU A 29 -9.09 -3.90 4.34
C LEU A 29 -9.13 -4.71 3.05
N ARG A 30 -8.91 -6.02 3.14
CA ARG A 30 -9.07 -6.94 2.00
C ARG A 30 -10.40 -7.65 2.14
N ALA A 31 -11.21 -7.61 1.10
CA ALA A 31 -12.40 -8.42 1.03
C ALA A 31 -12.01 -9.91 1.03
N PRO A 32 -12.80 -10.80 1.67
CA PRO A 32 -12.77 -12.23 1.40
C PRO A 32 -12.90 -12.49 -0.11
N ARG A 33 -12.28 -13.57 -0.61
CA ARG A 33 -12.28 -13.90 -2.05
C ARG A 33 -13.69 -14.14 -2.61
N ASP A 34 -14.62 -14.48 -1.74
CA ASP A 34 -16.02 -14.85 -1.98
C ASP A 34 -17.03 -13.79 -1.51
N LEU A 35 -16.59 -12.52 -1.35
CA LEU A 35 -17.49 -11.44 -0.93
C LEU A 35 -18.62 -11.23 -1.94
N ASP A 36 -19.83 -11.70 -1.60
CA ASP A 36 -21.05 -11.32 -2.32
C ASP A 36 -21.45 -9.91 -1.92
N ARG A 37 -21.30 -8.95 -2.85
CA ARG A 37 -21.62 -7.54 -2.64
C ARG A 37 -23.10 -7.31 -2.30
N ALA A 38 -24.01 -8.18 -2.74
CA ALA A 38 -25.45 -8.07 -2.51
C ALA A 38 -25.84 -8.51 -1.09
N GLU A 39 -25.16 -9.52 -0.55
CA GLU A 39 -25.39 -10.05 0.79
C GLU A 39 -24.48 -9.41 1.87
N THR A 40 -23.51 -8.60 1.44
CA THR A 40 -22.59 -7.91 2.34
C THR A 40 -23.33 -6.90 3.24
N ASP A 41 -23.19 -7.07 4.56
CA ASP A 41 -23.60 -6.07 5.55
C ASP A 41 -22.62 -4.88 5.54
N TRP A 42 -22.93 -3.91 4.67
CA TRP A 42 -22.13 -2.69 4.51
C TRP A 42 -22.16 -1.79 5.76
N ASP A 43 -23.23 -1.83 6.55
CA ASP A 43 -23.37 -1.01 7.75
C ASP A 43 -22.48 -1.54 8.89
N ALA A 44 -22.41 -2.87 9.05
CA ALA A 44 -21.46 -3.52 9.95
C ALA A 44 -20.01 -3.23 9.55
N LEU A 45 -19.65 -3.39 8.27
CA LEU A 45 -18.30 -3.05 7.78
C LEU A 45 -17.95 -1.58 8.01
N ALA A 46 -18.90 -0.66 7.79
CA ALA A 46 -18.69 0.76 8.06
C ALA A 46 -18.55 1.04 9.56
N ALA A 47 -19.26 0.31 10.43
CA ALA A 47 -19.11 0.41 11.88
C ALA A 47 -17.73 -0.05 12.35
N ASP A 48 -17.24 -1.16 11.82
CA ASP A 48 -15.90 -1.67 12.10
C ASP A 48 -14.82 -0.70 11.57
N ALA A 49 -15.00 -0.16 10.36
CA ALA A 49 -14.11 0.86 9.80
C ALA A 49 -14.04 2.13 10.67
N ARG A 50 -15.18 2.59 11.20
CA ARG A 50 -15.20 3.71 12.18
C ARG A 50 -14.46 3.35 13.47
N SER A 51 -14.53 2.10 13.93
CA SER A 51 -13.78 1.61 15.09
C SER A 51 -12.26 1.67 14.84
N ILE A 52 -11.80 1.28 13.65
CA ILE A 52 -10.39 1.39 13.24
C ILE A 52 -9.92 2.85 13.29
N LEU A 53 -10.68 3.79 12.72
CA LEU A 53 -10.33 5.22 12.78
C LEU A 53 -10.22 5.75 14.21
N ARG A 54 -11.15 5.37 15.10
CA ARG A 54 -11.14 5.81 16.51
C ARG A 54 -9.94 5.28 17.28
N LYS A 55 -9.51 4.05 17.00
CA LYS A 55 -8.38 3.40 17.68
C LYS A 55 -7.01 3.84 17.15
N ASN A 56 -6.95 4.32 15.90
CA ASN A 56 -5.69 4.62 15.21
C ASN A 56 -5.62 6.07 14.76
N ARG A 57 -5.08 6.97 15.59
CA ARG A 57 -5.07 8.42 15.33
C ARG A 57 -4.35 8.84 14.03
N GLY A 58 -3.40 8.04 13.55
CA GLY A 58 -2.67 8.27 12.30
C GLY A 58 -3.48 7.96 11.04
N ILE A 59 -4.55 7.14 11.16
CA ILE A 59 -5.39 6.72 10.04
C ILE A 59 -6.55 7.71 9.90
N LYS A 60 -6.75 8.21 8.68
CA LYS A 60 -7.82 9.16 8.33
C LYS A 60 -8.89 8.53 7.47
N ILE A 61 -8.54 7.53 6.67
CA ILE A 61 -9.45 6.81 5.78
C ILE A 61 -9.29 5.32 5.99
N VAL A 62 -10.41 4.60 5.99
CA VAL A 62 -10.46 3.14 5.90
C VAL A 62 -11.17 2.79 4.61
N ALA A 63 -10.52 2.01 3.76
CA ALA A 63 -11.06 1.55 2.49
C ALA A 63 -11.04 0.01 2.41
N LEU A 64 -12.01 -0.55 1.71
CA LEU A 64 -12.10 -1.95 1.35
C LEU A 64 -11.60 -2.14 -0.08
N ARG A 65 -10.65 -3.05 -0.26
CA ARG A 65 -10.26 -3.53 -1.57
C ARG A 65 -11.06 -4.79 -1.92
N ALA A 66 -11.92 -4.69 -2.93
CA ALA A 66 -12.87 -5.73 -3.31
C ALA A 66 -12.27 -6.83 -4.20
N ALA A 67 -11.19 -6.53 -4.93
CA ALA A 67 -10.56 -7.48 -5.84
C ALA A 67 -9.04 -7.57 -5.63
N SER A 68 -8.46 -8.66 -6.14
CA SER A 68 -7.01 -8.77 -6.30
C SER A 68 -6.49 -7.73 -7.29
N LEU A 69 -5.25 -7.32 -7.09
CA LEU A 69 -4.58 -6.38 -7.99
C LEU A 69 -4.46 -6.99 -9.39
N SER A 70 -4.89 -6.26 -10.41
CA SER A 70 -4.95 -6.74 -11.78
C SER A 70 -4.33 -5.72 -12.76
N GLY A 71 -4.20 -6.13 -14.03
CA GLY A 71 -3.65 -5.31 -15.10
C GLY A 71 -2.16 -4.98 -14.95
N ALA A 72 -1.64 -4.24 -15.94
CA ALA A 72 -0.22 -3.88 -16.00
C ALA A 72 0.22 -2.96 -14.83
N ALA A 73 -0.67 -2.09 -14.35
CA ALA A 73 -0.39 -1.18 -13.24
C ALA A 73 -0.43 -1.86 -11.86
N ARG A 74 -0.94 -3.11 -11.78
CA ARG A 74 -1.12 -3.85 -10.52
C ARG A 74 -1.79 -3.01 -9.43
N ALA A 75 -2.82 -2.25 -9.81
CA ALA A 75 -3.57 -1.36 -8.95
C ALA A 75 -5.06 -1.78 -8.95
N PRO A 76 -5.83 -1.47 -7.88
CA PRO A 76 -7.24 -1.89 -7.81
C PRO A 76 -8.15 -1.10 -8.77
N GLY A 77 -7.77 0.09 -9.22
CA GLY A 77 -8.66 0.96 -10.00
C GLY A 77 -9.74 1.63 -9.14
N ASP A 78 -10.64 2.34 -9.81
CA ASP A 78 -11.67 3.15 -9.14
C ASP A 78 -12.80 2.28 -8.54
N ASP A 79 -13.11 1.13 -9.16
CA ASP A 79 -14.25 0.27 -8.79
C ASP A 79 -13.94 -0.75 -7.68
N ASP A 80 -12.67 -1.10 -7.47
CA ASP A 80 -12.27 -2.11 -6.50
C ASP A 80 -11.69 -1.55 -5.21
N LEU A 81 -11.76 -0.22 -5.01
CA LEU A 81 -11.31 0.44 -3.78
C LEU A 81 -12.36 1.40 -3.21
N ARG A 82 -13.17 0.89 -2.27
CA ARG A 82 -14.30 1.60 -1.67
C ARG A 82 -13.94 2.17 -0.31
N ILE A 83 -14.17 3.47 -0.09
CA ILE A 83 -14.04 4.09 1.23
C ILE A 83 -15.21 3.65 2.12
N LEU A 84 -14.91 3.07 3.28
CA LEU A 84 -15.90 2.64 4.28
C LEU A 84 -16.08 3.67 5.40
N ALA A 85 -15.01 4.38 5.75
CA ALA A 85 -15.03 5.44 6.75
C ALA A 85 -13.93 6.47 6.50
N GLY A 86 -14.17 7.72 6.91
CA GLY A 86 -13.28 8.86 6.69
C GLY A 86 -13.85 9.83 5.66
N PRO A 87 -13.13 10.93 5.36
CA PRO A 87 -13.53 11.86 4.31
C PRO A 87 -13.49 11.18 2.94
N ASP A 88 -14.40 11.56 2.06
CA ASP A 88 -14.27 11.19 0.65
C ASP A 88 -12.98 11.79 0.07
N ARG A 89 -12.24 10.97 -0.68
CA ARG A 89 -10.95 11.32 -1.28
C ARG A 89 -10.83 10.63 -2.62
N SER A 90 -10.94 11.40 -3.70
CA SER A 90 -10.71 10.96 -5.07
C SER A 90 -9.91 12.02 -5.84
N PRO A 91 -8.70 11.70 -6.35
CA PRO A 91 -7.98 10.42 -6.24
C PRO A 91 -7.57 10.08 -4.79
N LEU A 92 -7.39 8.80 -4.46
CA LEU A 92 -7.03 8.35 -3.09
C LEU A 92 -5.51 8.45 -2.88
N VAL A 93 -5.02 9.69 -2.84
CA VAL A 93 -3.60 9.99 -2.67
C VAL A 93 -3.22 10.02 -1.19
N THR A 94 -2.07 9.44 -0.85
CA THR A 94 -1.48 9.47 0.48
C THR A 94 0.04 9.64 0.40
N THR A 95 0.67 9.97 1.54
CA THR A 95 2.13 10.01 1.67
C THR A 95 2.58 8.84 2.52
N VAL A 96 3.44 8.00 1.95
CA VAL A 96 4.10 6.90 2.65
C VAL A 96 5.42 7.41 3.19
N SER A 97 5.76 7.04 4.43
CA SER A 97 7.09 7.26 4.98
C SER A 97 7.74 5.94 5.37
N GLU A 98 8.95 5.73 4.89
CA GLU A 98 9.77 4.57 5.23
C GLU A 98 11.20 5.05 5.45
N ARG A 99 11.78 4.72 6.62
CA ARG A 99 13.15 5.10 7.00
C ARG A 99 13.44 6.59 6.76
N GLY A 100 12.49 7.45 7.08
CA GLY A 100 12.58 8.90 6.94
C GLY A 100 12.61 9.43 5.50
N VAL A 101 12.36 8.58 4.50
CA VAL A 101 12.12 8.96 3.10
C VAL A 101 10.61 8.99 2.87
N ARG A 102 10.12 9.85 1.99
CA ARG A 102 8.69 9.97 1.69
C ARG A 102 8.38 9.74 0.22
N ALA A 103 7.39 8.92 -0.05
CA ALA A 103 6.84 8.73 -1.38
C ALA A 103 5.36 9.10 -1.39
N VAL A 104 4.85 9.57 -2.53
CA VAL A 104 3.42 9.80 -2.74
C VAL A 104 2.84 8.56 -3.40
N ALA A 105 1.62 8.18 -3.06
CA ALA A 105 0.93 7.04 -3.68
C ALA A 105 -0.53 7.37 -3.95
N ASP A 106 -0.97 7.21 -5.20
CA ASP A 106 -2.39 7.06 -5.53
C ASP A 106 -2.78 5.59 -5.40
N LEU A 107 -3.48 5.24 -4.32
CA LEU A 107 -3.79 3.86 -3.99
C LEU A 107 -4.76 3.19 -4.97
N ARG A 108 -5.43 3.96 -5.84
CA ARG A 108 -6.28 3.42 -6.91
C ARG A 108 -5.49 3.09 -8.16
N ARG A 109 -4.38 3.79 -8.40
CA ARG A 109 -3.71 3.80 -9.72
C ARG A 109 -2.26 3.37 -9.71
N ALA A 110 -1.65 3.25 -8.53
CA ALA A 110 -0.26 2.82 -8.36
C ALA A 110 -0.14 1.68 -7.35
N PHE A 111 0.67 0.69 -7.69
CA PHE A 111 1.04 -0.37 -6.76
C PHE A 111 1.97 0.16 -5.67
N PHE A 112 1.67 -0.20 -4.42
CA PHE A 112 2.60 -0.11 -3.30
C PHE A 112 2.27 -1.18 -2.27
N SER A 113 3.30 -1.78 -1.66
CA SER A 113 3.15 -2.73 -0.56
C SER A 113 4.07 -2.36 0.59
N PRO A 114 3.53 -2.11 1.81
CA PRO A 114 4.35 -1.92 3.01
C PRO A 114 5.07 -3.21 3.40
N ARG A 115 4.60 -4.39 2.97
CA ARG A 115 5.21 -5.70 3.26
C ARG A 115 6.59 -5.88 2.65
N MET A 116 6.93 -5.08 1.64
CA MET A 116 8.24 -5.13 0.97
C MET A 116 9.30 -4.26 1.69
N ALA A 117 9.00 -3.67 2.84
CA ALA A 117 9.93 -2.79 3.56
C ALA A 117 11.24 -3.50 3.98
N ASP A 118 11.17 -4.78 4.35
CA ASP A 118 12.35 -5.55 4.71
C ASP A 118 13.24 -5.83 3.49
N GLU A 119 12.62 -6.11 2.34
CA GLU A 119 13.33 -6.33 1.08
C GLU A 119 13.98 -5.05 0.57
N ARG A 120 13.27 -3.92 0.59
CA ARG A 120 13.87 -2.58 0.36
C ARG A 120 15.05 -2.32 1.30
N GLY A 121 14.90 -2.75 2.55
CA GLY A 121 15.96 -2.68 3.53
C GLY A 121 17.18 -3.53 3.21
N ARG A 122 16.97 -4.73 2.66
CA ARG A 122 18.03 -5.64 2.19
C ARG A 122 18.77 -5.02 1.01
N LEU A 123 18.05 -4.44 0.05
CA LEU A 123 18.65 -3.73 -1.09
C LEU A 123 19.55 -2.57 -0.63
N CYS A 124 19.08 -1.76 0.33
CA CYS A 124 19.87 -0.66 0.85
C CYS A 124 21.18 -1.12 1.52
N ARG A 125 21.17 -2.28 2.19
CA ARG A 125 22.37 -2.86 2.83
C ARG A 125 23.35 -3.47 1.82
N ALA A 126 22.86 -3.90 0.66
CA ALA A 126 23.67 -4.50 -0.38
C ALA A 126 24.30 -3.47 -1.33
N ALA A 127 23.76 -2.25 -1.38
CA ALA A 127 24.20 -1.20 -2.31
C ALA A 127 25.57 -0.63 -1.93
N GLY A 128 26.49 -0.65 -2.89
CA GLY A 128 27.86 -0.18 -2.76
C GLY A 128 28.07 1.29 -3.09
N GLU A 129 29.24 1.82 -2.71
CA GLU A 129 29.64 3.19 -3.01
C GLU A 129 29.85 3.40 -4.52
N GLY A 130 29.28 4.48 -5.06
CA GLY A 130 29.43 4.87 -6.46
C GLY A 130 28.64 4.02 -7.45
N GLU A 131 27.87 3.03 -6.99
CA GLU A 131 27.08 2.15 -7.87
C GLU A 131 26.03 2.93 -8.69
N ARG A 132 25.76 2.40 -9.88
CA ARG A 132 24.70 2.90 -10.76
C ARG A 132 23.59 1.86 -10.81
N VAL A 133 22.49 2.15 -10.13
CA VAL A 133 21.38 1.22 -9.95
C VAL A 133 20.22 1.56 -10.88
N LEU A 134 19.69 0.55 -11.57
CA LEU A 134 18.41 0.63 -12.28
C LEU A 134 17.35 -0.09 -11.45
N VAL A 135 16.29 0.63 -11.07
CA VAL A 135 15.09 0.03 -10.49
C VAL A 135 14.05 -0.11 -11.59
N ALA A 136 13.90 -1.31 -12.11
CA ALA A 136 12.83 -1.65 -13.03
C ALA A 136 11.51 -1.85 -12.26
N PHE A 137 10.39 -1.47 -12.87
CA PHE A 137 9.05 -1.53 -12.26
C PHE A 137 8.99 -0.75 -10.94
N ALA A 138 9.49 0.49 -10.99
CA ALA A 138 9.74 1.29 -9.80
C ALA A 138 8.48 1.64 -9.00
N GLY A 139 7.28 1.49 -9.56
CA GLY A 139 6.02 1.84 -8.91
C GLY A 139 6.04 3.30 -8.48
N ILE A 140 5.75 3.54 -7.19
CA ILE A 140 5.84 4.89 -6.59
C ILE A 140 7.28 5.34 -6.28
N GLY A 141 8.29 4.57 -6.67
CA GLY A 141 9.71 4.90 -6.56
C GLY A 141 10.35 4.66 -5.18
N MET A 142 9.66 4.03 -4.24
CA MET A 142 10.12 3.92 -2.84
C MET A 142 11.51 3.26 -2.72
N GLU A 143 11.74 2.16 -3.44
CA GLU A 143 13.01 1.44 -3.52
C GLU A 143 14.15 2.38 -3.93
N GLY A 144 13.94 3.14 -5.00
CA GLY A 144 14.95 4.02 -5.57
C GLY A 144 15.19 5.29 -4.76
N LEU A 145 14.13 5.86 -4.16
CA LEU A 145 14.25 6.99 -3.23
C LEU A 145 15.05 6.59 -1.99
N LEU A 146 14.82 5.38 -1.45
CA LEU A 146 15.62 4.87 -0.33
C LEU A 146 17.07 4.67 -0.73
N LEU A 147 17.35 4.05 -1.88
CA LEU A 147 18.72 3.90 -2.37
C LEU A 147 19.40 5.27 -2.48
N ALA A 148 18.77 6.23 -3.14
CA ALA A 148 19.35 7.55 -3.34
C ALA A 148 19.56 8.33 -2.02
N ALA A 149 18.68 8.17 -1.03
CA ALA A 149 18.72 8.95 0.19
C ALA A 149 19.47 8.27 1.36
N ARG A 150 19.66 6.95 1.32
CA ARG A 150 20.14 6.15 2.46
C ARG A 150 21.38 5.30 2.17
N THR A 151 21.94 5.37 0.96
CA THR A 151 23.13 4.59 0.59
C THR A 151 24.12 5.46 -0.19
N PRO A 152 25.38 5.02 -0.36
CA PRO A 152 26.41 5.79 -1.08
C PRO A 152 26.39 5.57 -2.61
N VAL A 153 25.26 5.13 -3.18
CA VAL A 153 25.13 4.93 -4.62
C VAL A 153 25.38 6.23 -5.39
N GLY A 154 26.07 6.13 -6.53
CA GLY A 154 26.37 7.29 -7.36
C GLY A 154 25.18 7.75 -8.20
N LYS A 155 24.34 6.82 -8.65
CA LYS A 155 23.15 7.14 -9.46
C LYS A 155 22.07 6.08 -9.33
N VAL A 156 20.82 6.52 -9.20
CA VAL A 156 19.63 5.66 -9.30
C VAL A 156 18.80 6.11 -10.51
N VAL A 157 18.35 5.15 -11.31
CA VAL A 157 17.42 5.36 -12.43
C VAL A 157 16.16 4.56 -12.15
N LEU A 158 15.00 5.21 -12.22
CA LEU A 158 13.69 4.57 -12.07
C LEU A 158 13.07 4.36 -13.44
N LEU A 159 12.64 3.13 -13.72
CA LEU A 159 11.88 2.80 -14.91
C LEU A 159 10.49 2.30 -14.51
N GLU A 160 9.46 3.02 -14.92
CA GLU A 160 8.06 2.70 -14.64
C GLU A 160 7.20 2.93 -15.89
N ALA A 161 6.36 1.96 -16.22
CA ALA A 161 5.49 2.01 -17.39
C ALA A 161 4.14 2.68 -17.09
N GLY A 162 3.64 2.53 -15.85
CA GLY A 162 2.43 3.15 -15.37
C GLY A 162 2.62 4.65 -15.16
N LYS A 163 1.96 5.46 -15.98
CA LYS A 163 2.03 6.93 -15.92
C LYS A 163 1.73 7.49 -14.51
N GLU A 164 0.78 6.89 -13.81
CA GLU A 164 0.32 7.40 -12.53
C GLU A 164 1.28 7.02 -11.40
N ALA A 165 1.88 5.83 -11.50
CA ALA A 165 2.96 5.41 -10.62
C ALA A 165 4.23 6.25 -10.85
N ALA A 166 4.59 6.52 -12.11
CA ALA A 166 5.70 7.41 -12.45
C ALA A 166 5.48 8.84 -11.90
N ARG A 167 4.27 9.39 -12.05
CA ARG A 167 3.91 10.69 -11.47
C ARG A 167 4.00 10.69 -9.94
N CYS A 168 3.62 9.59 -9.29
CA CYS A 168 3.78 9.42 -7.85
C CYS A 168 5.26 9.43 -7.44
N ALA A 169 6.13 8.75 -8.20
CA ALA A 169 7.57 8.72 -7.96
C ALA A 169 8.23 10.10 -8.11
N GLU A 170 7.80 10.90 -9.09
CA GLU A 170 8.29 12.29 -9.29
C GLU A 170 7.97 13.22 -8.11
N LEU A 171 6.92 12.92 -7.33
CA LEU A 171 6.51 13.72 -6.18
C LEU A 171 7.20 13.30 -4.86
N GLY A 172 7.92 12.18 -4.86
CA GLY A 172 8.67 11.67 -3.71
C GLY A 172 9.84 12.58 -3.30
N ARG A 173 10.23 12.52 -2.03
CA ARG A 173 11.32 13.32 -1.43
C ARG A 173 12.09 12.56 -0.36
#